data_AF-A0A284S8M1-F1
#
_entry.id   AF-A0A284S8M1-F1
#
_cell.length_a   1.000
_cell.length_b   1.000
_cell.length_c   1.000
_cell.angle_alpha   90.00
_cell.angle_beta   90.00
_cell.angle_gamma   90.00
#
_symmetry.space_group_name_H-M   'P 1'
#
loop_
_entity.id
_entity.type
_entity.pdbx_description
1 polymer ?
#
loop_
_entity_poly.entity_id
_entity_poly.type
_entity_poly.pdbx_seq_one_letter_code
_entity_poly.pdbx_strand_id
1 'polypeptide(L)'
;MAEFDRLTNQTQYKQTLQQCFILAESVSPGFLSTFVSVLNYGLNYGYAAVRAYTAYQDPDFLDLAVTSWSSARRYAISEEQATSGTMDGKQFNLSLSCQGATLVGGTYRSTDPNGPHLDSLASGLFLVVSALLAEAASNQTYLNAAIESAKFIQSHLLGPSNIILDSVFLKPNESCSVESMVYSYNSGIFIEGLVILADIIRNISTEALVRSTVVAVATDTLWQGLDGIIAATDFGGHHIVRALAALYERNTTSSDLREYIKEYIGVQYNAVIEKATSGGSNIYELPWTGPPSTLFSSYNQTVAVTALLGAIQLVDDESSSKSSDNPTSSHTPTAKMTTPPLPPKKNATGAIVGGVVGGLALLVVTIVCVFLCRRRRRQGNHTPLVVDERSPRILTPFMATSVPAEISQEHHINQANNVRCPVDANRGQSSTSPGAVEMDMTRMDVQIESTTPLGAATSPPNLLHTERREDMPTEELLKLLNQRLLLGRWNDLDDELPPEYDEGRST
;
A
#
# COMPACT_ATOMS: atom_id res chain seq x y z
N MET A 1 -2.74 4.69 -12.37
CA MET A 1 -3.53 5.32 -13.45
C MET A 1 -4.71 6.07 -12.87
N ALA A 2 -5.82 5.42 -12.50
CA ALA A 2 -7.00 6.11 -11.94
C ALA A 2 -6.66 7.02 -10.74
N GLU A 3 -5.85 6.55 -9.80
CA GLU A 3 -5.42 7.37 -8.66
C GLU A 3 -4.53 8.54 -9.04
N PHE A 4 -3.71 8.39 -10.07
CA PHE A 4 -2.89 9.50 -10.56
C PHE A 4 -3.79 10.60 -11.13
N ASP A 5 -4.72 10.22 -12.00
CA ASP A 5 -5.71 11.11 -12.60
C ASP A 5 -6.56 11.79 -11.52
N ARG A 6 -7.01 11.05 -10.51
CA ARG A 6 -7.75 11.60 -9.36
C ARG A 6 -6.93 12.64 -8.59
N LEU A 7 -5.71 12.31 -8.20
CA LEU A 7 -4.85 13.17 -7.38
C LEU A 7 -4.33 14.39 -8.16
N THR A 8 -4.25 14.31 -9.49
CA THR A 8 -3.79 15.42 -10.34
C THR A 8 -4.94 16.18 -11.01
N ASN A 9 -6.19 15.78 -10.75
CA ASN A 9 -7.40 16.29 -11.37
C ASN A 9 -7.33 16.26 -12.92
N GLN A 10 -6.97 15.09 -13.47
CA GLN A 10 -6.84 14.82 -14.89
C GLN A 10 -7.66 13.59 -15.29
N THR A 11 -7.75 13.33 -16.60
CA THR A 11 -8.41 12.13 -17.16
C THR A 11 -7.56 11.44 -18.22
N GLN A 12 -6.23 11.62 -18.14
CA GLN A 12 -5.26 11.15 -19.12
C GLN A 12 -5.37 9.65 -19.39
N TYR A 13 -5.63 8.85 -18.36
CA TYR A 13 -5.63 7.39 -18.45
C TYR A 13 -7.02 6.77 -18.57
N LYS A 14 -8.09 7.57 -18.62
CA LYS A 14 -9.46 7.05 -18.66
C LYS A 14 -9.69 6.07 -19.82
N GLN A 15 -9.35 6.46 -21.04
CA GLN A 15 -9.56 5.63 -22.23
C GLN A 15 -8.67 4.37 -22.23
N THR A 16 -7.41 4.50 -21.79
CA THR A 16 -6.50 3.36 -21.63
C THR A 16 -7.06 2.34 -20.64
N LEU A 17 -7.60 2.80 -19.52
CA LEU A 17 -8.22 1.91 -18.53
C LEU A 17 -9.44 1.19 -19.10
N GLN A 18 -10.31 1.88 -19.84
CA GLN A 18 -11.46 1.23 -20.50
C GLN A 18 -11.00 0.08 -21.40
N GLN A 19 -9.98 0.31 -22.24
CA GLN A 19 -9.43 -0.72 -23.12
C GLN A 19 -8.80 -1.88 -22.34
N CYS A 20 -8.04 -1.60 -21.28
CA CYS A 20 -7.43 -2.65 -20.46
C CYS A 20 -8.48 -3.51 -19.73
N PHE A 21 -9.60 -2.92 -19.25
CA PHE A 21 -10.69 -3.70 -18.65
C PHE A 21 -11.43 -4.57 -19.67
N ILE A 22 -11.72 -4.04 -20.87
CA ILE A 22 -12.31 -4.83 -21.96
C ILE A 22 -11.43 -6.05 -22.27
N LEU A 23 -10.12 -5.84 -22.39
CA LEU A 23 -9.17 -6.92 -22.66
C LEU A 23 -9.12 -7.93 -21.51
N ALA A 24 -9.02 -7.46 -20.26
CA ALA A 24 -8.99 -8.33 -19.08
C ALA A 24 -10.24 -9.21 -18.99
N GLU A 25 -11.42 -8.64 -19.19
CA GLU A 25 -12.68 -9.37 -19.13
C GLU A 25 -12.86 -10.33 -20.32
N SER A 26 -12.32 -9.98 -21.50
CA SER A 26 -12.33 -10.91 -22.65
C SER A 26 -11.48 -12.17 -22.41
N VAL A 27 -10.41 -12.05 -21.62
CA VAL A 27 -9.48 -13.15 -21.31
C VAL A 27 -9.92 -13.93 -20.07
N SER A 28 -10.55 -13.27 -19.11
CA SER A 28 -10.98 -13.86 -17.84
C SER A 28 -12.35 -13.32 -17.44
N PRO A 29 -13.45 -13.88 -18.00
CA PRO A 29 -14.80 -13.44 -17.69
C PRO A 29 -15.11 -13.46 -16.19
N GLY A 30 -15.79 -12.42 -15.73
CA GLY A 30 -16.03 -12.14 -14.33
C GLY A 30 -14.77 -11.82 -13.55
N PHE A 31 -13.67 -11.48 -14.21
CA PHE A 31 -12.30 -11.40 -13.67
C PHE A 31 -11.83 -12.65 -12.93
N LEU A 32 -12.44 -13.81 -13.19
CA LEU A 32 -12.00 -15.09 -12.66
C LEU A 32 -11.20 -15.82 -13.73
N SER A 33 -9.89 -15.89 -13.55
CA SER A 33 -9.05 -16.65 -14.47
C SER A 33 -9.27 -18.14 -14.27
N THR A 34 -9.48 -18.87 -15.37
CA THR A 34 -9.40 -20.34 -15.38
C THR A 34 -7.96 -20.85 -15.25
N PHE A 35 -6.97 -20.02 -15.58
CA PHE A 35 -5.54 -20.37 -15.54
C PHE A 35 -4.91 -20.07 -14.19
N VAL A 36 -5.39 -19.04 -13.49
CA VAL A 36 -4.92 -18.64 -12.16
C VAL A 36 -6.12 -18.63 -11.23
N SER A 37 -6.40 -19.77 -10.59
CA SER A 37 -7.58 -19.98 -9.74
C SER A 37 -7.59 -19.16 -8.44
N VAL A 38 -6.78 -18.10 -8.31
CA VAL A 38 -6.60 -17.33 -7.07
C VAL A 38 -7.46 -16.05 -7.10
N LEU A 39 -8.31 -15.88 -6.08
CA LEU A 39 -9.38 -14.87 -6.07
C LEU A 39 -8.89 -13.43 -5.91
N ASN A 40 -7.72 -13.23 -5.29
CA ASN A 40 -7.13 -11.92 -5.10
C ASN A 40 -6.86 -11.20 -6.44
N TYR A 41 -6.53 -11.91 -7.53
CA TYR A 41 -6.35 -11.29 -8.85
C TYR A 41 -7.64 -10.64 -9.36
N GLY A 42 -8.75 -11.37 -9.29
CA GLY A 42 -10.06 -10.86 -9.70
C GLY A 42 -10.49 -9.66 -8.87
N LEU A 43 -10.26 -9.72 -7.55
CA LEU A 43 -10.57 -8.63 -6.64
C LEU A 43 -9.73 -7.37 -6.87
N ASN A 44 -8.48 -7.50 -7.33
CA ASN A 44 -7.66 -6.34 -7.70
C ASN A 44 -8.26 -5.58 -8.89
N TYR A 45 -8.90 -6.26 -9.85
CA TYR A 45 -9.67 -5.59 -10.90
C TYR A 45 -10.88 -4.84 -10.33
N GLY A 46 -11.59 -5.44 -9.38
CA GLY A 46 -12.70 -4.79 -8.69
C GLY A 46 -12.26 -3.53 -7.95
N TYR A 47 -11.15 -3.62 -7.22
CA TYR A 47 -10.53 -2.47 -6.56
C TYR A 47 -10.19 -1.38 -7.57
N ALA A 48 -9.44 -1.71 -8.62
CA ALA A 48 -9.04 -0.74 -9.65
C ALA A 48 -10.24 -0.09 -10.34
N ALA A 49 -11.31 -0.86 -10.56
CA ALA A 49 -12.54 -0.39 -11.20
C ALA A 49 -13.30 0.59 -10.29
N VAL A 50 -13.46 0.33 -8.98
CA VAL A 50 -14.10 1.32 -8.09
C VAL A 50 -13.26 2.59 -7.99
N ARG A 51 -11.92 2.48 -7.92
CA ARG A 51 -11.05 3.68 -7.92
C ARG A 51 -11.16 4.48 -9.21
N ALA A 52 -11.31 3.81 -10.36
CA ALA A 52 -11.59 4.47 -11.64
C ALA A 52 -12.97 5.15 -11.65
N TYR A 53 -13.99 4.52 -11.09
CA TYR A 53 -15.30 5.16 -10.90
C TYR A 53 -15.18 6.42 -10.02
N THR A 54 -14.46 6.35 -8.89
CA THR A 54 -14.22 7.52 -8.04
C THR A 54 -13.55 8.67 -8.81
N ALA A 55 -12.55 8.35 -9.65
CA ALA A 55 -11.81 9.33 -10.43
C ALA A 55 -12.64 9.96 -11.57
N TYR A 56 -13.46 9.18 -12.26
CA TYR A 56 -14.08 9.60 -13.53
C TYR A 56 -15.61 9.71 -13.50
N GLN A 57 -16.27 9.23 -12.45
CA GLN A 57 -17.72 9.14 -12.30
C GLN A 57 -18.41 8.44 -13.50
N ASP A 58 -17.73 7.45 -14.08
CA ASP A 58 -18.21 6.71 -15.24
C ASP A 58 -18.82 5.37 -14.81
N PRO A 59 -20.13 5.15 -15.03
CA PRO A 59 -20.84 3.97 -14.52
C PRO A 59 -20.28 2.66 -15.06
N ASP A 60 -19.64 2.64 -16.24
CA ASP A 60 -19.04 1.43 -16.79
C ASP A 60 -17.98 0.85 -15.84
N PHE A 61 -17.19 1.71 -15.16
CA PHE A 61 -16.23 1.25 -14.15
C PHE A 61 -16.91 0.73 -12.89
N LEU A 62 -18.06 1.27 -12.51
CA LEU A 62 -18.81 0.75 -11.37
C LEU A 62 -19.38 -0.64 -11.70
N ASP A 63 -19.91 -0.85 -12.90
CA ASP A 63 -20.42 -2.15 -13.36
C ASP A 63 -19.31 -3.22 -13.40
N LEU A 64 -18.10 -2.84 -13.83
CA LEU A 64 -16.92 -3.72 -13.80
C LEU A 64 -16.54 -4.10 -12.35
N ALA A 65 -16.61 -3.14 -11.43
CA ALA A 65 -16.37 -3.41 -10.01
C ALA A 65 -17.41 -4.37 -9.42
N VAL A 66 -18.69 -4.15 -9.72
CA VAL A 66 -19.79 -5.03 -9.32
C VAL A 66 -19.62 -6.43 -9.89
N THR A 67 -19.16 -6.54 -11.14
CA THR A 67 -18.86 -7.82 -11.79
C THR A 67 -17.76 -8.59 -11.05
N SER A 68 -16.62 -7.94 -10.76
CA SER A 68 -15.54 -8.53 -9.97
C SER A 68 -16.02 -8.97 -8.58
N TRP A 69 -16.72 -8.08 -7.87
CA TRP A 69 -17.22 -8.37 -6.52
C TRP A 69 -18.19 -9.54 -6.51
N SER A 70 -19.13 -9.59 -7.46
CA SER A 70 -20.15 -10.65 -7.55
C SER A 70 -19.50 -12.00 -7.85
N SER A 71 -18.47 -12.01 -8.69
CA SER A 71 -17.66 -13.19 -8.95
C SER A 71 -17.00 -13.73 -7.68
N ALA A 72 -16.38 -12.85 -6.89
CA ALA A 72 -15.71 -13.22 -5.65
C ALA A 72 -16.68 -13.58 -4.51
N ARG A 73 -17.87 -12.96 -4.44
CA ARG A 73 -18.88 -13.22 -3.41
C ARG A 73 -19.30 -14.69 -3.36
N ARG A 74 -19.26 -15.39 -4.50
CA ARG A 74 -19.51 -16.85 -4.59
C ARG A 74 -18.56 -17.70 -3.75
N TYR A 75 -17.43 -17.13 -3.34
CA TYR A 75 -16.38 -17.78 -2.56
C TYR A 75 -16.13 -17.09 -1.21
N ALA A 76 -17.01 -16.17 -0.80
CA ALA A 76 -17.07 -15.62 0.55
C ALA A 76 -18.21 -16.27 1.32
N ILE A 77 -17.92 -16.77 2.53
CA ILE A 77 -18.89 -17.54 3.32
C ILE A 77 -20.03 -16.63 3.79
N SER A 78 -21.26 -16.99 3.43
CA SER A 78 -22.50 -16.36 3.93
C SER A 78 -22.97 -16.96 5.26
N GLU A 79 -23.89 -16.28 5.93
CA GLU A 79 -24.53 -16.80 7.15
C GLU A 79 -25.24 -18.14 6.95
N GLU A 80 -25.94 -18.29 5.81
CA GLU A 80 -26.61 -19.53 5.43
C GLU A 80 -25.60 -20.67 5.27
N GLN A 81 -24.49 -20.43 4.56
CA GLN A 81 -23.46 -21.43 4.31
C GLN A 81 -22.70 -21.82 5.59
N ALA A 82 -22.43 -20.85 6.46
CA ALA A 82 -21.85 -21.12 7.78
C ALA A 82 -22.78 -22.00 8.64
N THR A 83 -24.10 -21.87 8.48
CA THR A 83 -25.09 -22.65 9.22
C THR A 83 -25.31 -24.04 8.61
N SER A 84 -25.38 -24.14 7.28
CA SER A 84 -25.57 -25.41 6.58
C SER A 84 -24.31 -26.28 6.60
N GLY A 85 -23.14 -25.67 6.79
CA GLY A 85 -21.85 -26.35 6.69
C GLY A 85 -21.48 -26.70 5.25
N THR A 86 -22.08 -26.04 4.25
CA THR A 86 -21.89 -26.33 2.83
C THR A 86 -21.73 -25.05 2.03
N MET A 87 -20.93 -25.10 0.96
CA MET A 87 -20.79 -24.00 0.00
C MET A 87 -20.75 -24.56 -1.41
N ASP A 88 -21.57 -23.99 -2.29
CA ASP A 88 -21.55 -24.32 -3.71
C ASP A 88 -20.18 -24.01 -4.31
N GLY A 89 -19.60 -24.99 -5.01
CA GLY A 89 -18.27 -24.87 -5.58
C GLY A 89 -17.14 -25.39 -4.67
N LYS A 90 -17.41 -25.84 -3.44
CA LYS A 90 -16.46 -26.57 -2.60
C LYS A 90 -16.92 -28.03 -2.39
N GLN A 91 -15.98 -28.97 -2.45
CA GLN A 91 -16.25 -30.42 -2.40
C GLN A 91 -16.11 -31.05 -1.01
N PHE A 92 -16.08 -30.22 0.04
CA PHE A 92 -15.95 -30.66 1.42
C PHE A 92 -16.91 -29.86 2.31
N ASN A 93 -17.28 -30.45 3.45
CA ASN A 93 -18.12 -29.76 4.44
C ASN A 93 -17.30 -28.74 5.22
N LEU A 94 -17.89 -27.58 5.45
CA LEU A 94 -17.35 -26.51 6.26
C LEU A 94 -17.44 -26.89 7.74
N SER A 95 -16.47 -26.43 8.53
CA SER A 95 -16.67 -26.36 9.96
C SER A 95 -17.64 -25.23 10.29
N LEU A 96 -18.62 -25.48 11.16
CA LEU A 96 -19.66 -24.50 11.49
C LEU A 96 -19.10 -23.27 12.22
N SER A 97 -18.01 -23.46 12.98
CA SER A 97 -17.30 -22.39 13.67
C SER A 97 -15.85 -22.78 13.89
N CYS A 98 -14.98 -21.78 14.05
CA CYS A 98 -13.61 -21.96 14.46
C CYS A 98 -13.37 -21.16 15.74
N GLN A 99 -12.80 -21.79 16.77
CA GLN A 99 -12.45 -21.13 18.04
C GLN A 99 -13.64 -20.40 18.69
N GLY A 100 -14.86 -20.89 18.50
CA GLY A 100 -16.10 -20.27 19.02
C GLY A 100 -16.59 -19.05 18.21
N ALA A 101 -15.93 -18.70 17.12
CA ALA A 101 -16.33 -17.63 16.21
C ALA A 101 -16.84 -18.17 14.86
N THR A 102 -17.79 -17.45 14.27
CA THR A 102 -18.34 -17.77 12.95
C THR A 102 -17.33 -17.54 11.83
N LEU A 103 -17.41 -18.33 10.75
CA LEU A 103 -16.58 -18.17 9.54
C LEU A 103 -17.17 -17.20 8.52
N VAL A 104 -18.34 -16.63 8.78
CA VAL A 104 -19.02 -15.66 7.90
C VAL A 104 -18.08 -14.50 7.56
N GLY A 105 -18.02 -14.14 6.28
CA GLY A 105 -17.15 -13.10 5.76
C GLY A 105 -15.75 -13.58 5.36
N GLY A 106 -15.36 -14.80 5.74
CA GLY A 106 -14.14 -15.43 5.26
C GLY A 106 -14.22 -15.75 3.77
N THR A 107 -13.20 -15.35 3.02
CA THR A 107 -13.11 -15.58 1.57
C THR A 107 -12.04 -16.60 1.27
N TYR A 108 -12.35 -17.55 0.39
CA TYR A 108 -11.38 -18.54 -0.03
C TYR A 108 -10.24 -17.90 -0.83
N ARG A 109 -9.05 -18.48 -0.69
CA ARG A 109 -7.89 -18.12 -1.52
C ARG A 109 -8.14 -18.39 -3.00
N SER A 110 -8.80 -19.51 -3.29
CA SER A 110 -8.94 -20.00 -4.66
C SER A 110 -10.34 -20.56 -4.98
N THR A 111 -10.62 -20.60 -6.29
CA THR A 111 -11.82 -21.23 -6.87
C THR A 111 -11.71 -22.75 -6.97
N ASP A 112 -10.57 -23.33 -6.59
CA ASP A 112 -10.37 -24.79 -6.55
C ASP A 112 -11.41 -25.43 -5.61
N PRO A 113 -12.23 -26.39 -6.10
CA PRO A 113 -13.21 -27.07 -5.28
C PRO A 113 -12.63 -27.80 -4.07
N ASN A 114 -11.35 -28.16 -4.11
CA ASN A 114 -10.63 -28.84 -3.04
C ASN A 114 -9.76 -27.90 -2.19
N GLY A 115 -9.66 -26.62 -2.56
CA GLY A 115 -8.87 -25.62 -1.86
C GLY A 115 -9.51 -25.19 -0.53
N PRO A 116 -8.90 -25.50 0.63
CA PRO A 116 -9.55 -25.32 1.94
C PRO A 116 -9.20 -24.02 2.67
N HIS A 117 -8.38 -23.17 2.06
CA HIS A 117 -7.81 -21.99 2.71
C HIS A 117 -8.76 -20.81 2.60
N LEU A 118 -9.17 -20.27 3.75
CA LEU A 118 -9.65 -18.90 3.85
C LEU A 118 -8.43 -18.02 4.11
N ASP A 119 -8.05 -17.16 3.17
CA ASP A 119 -6.86 -16.33 3.32
C ASP A 119 -7.20 -14.88 3.66
N SER A 120 -6.26 -14.23 4.35
CA SER A 120 -6.32 -12.81 4.71
C SER A 120 -6.28 -11.91 3.49
N LEU A 121 -5.51 -12.29 2.45
CA LEU A 121 -5.39 -11.50 1.24
C LEU A 121 -6.71 -11.40 0.47
N ALA A 122 -7.39 -12.52 0.17
CA ALA A 122 -8.69 -12.45 -0.52
C ALA A 122 -9.77 -11.87 0.40
N SER A 123 -9.80 -12.23 1.68
CA SER A 123 -10.78 -11.68 2.63
C SER A 123 -10.61 -10.17 2.82
N GLY A 124 -9.37 -9.69 2.86
CA GLY A 124 -9.03 -8.28 2.99
C GLY A 124 -9.38 -7.49 1.73
N LEU A 125 -9.05 -8.01 0.55
CA LEU A 125 -9.44 -7.36 -0.70
C LEU A 125 -10.96 -7.35 -0.88
N PHE A 126 -11.64 -8.44 -0.52
CA PHE A 126 -13.10 -8.52 -0.54
C PHE A 126 -13.71 -7.49 0.42
N LEU A 127 -13.15 -7.31 1.61
CA LEU A 127 -13.49 -6.23 2.54
C LEU A 127 -13.32 -4.85 1.88
N VAL A 128 -12.15 -4.55 1.30
CA VAL A 128 -11.89 -3.23 0.68
C VAL A 128 -12.86 -2.95 -0.47
N VAL A 129 -13.03 -3.88 -1.40
CA VAL A 129 -13.94 -3.71 -2.55
C VAL A 129 -15.39 -3.57 -2.07
N SER A 130 -15.81 -4.36 -1.08
CA SER A 130 -17.16 -4.23 -0.48
C SER A 130 -17.35 -2.85 0.15
N ALA A 131 -16.38 -2.36 0.92
CA ALA A 131 -16.47 -1.06 1.57
C ALA A 131 -16.52 0.09 0.54
N LEU A 132 -15.69 0.03 -0.50
CA LEU A 132 -15.70 1.03 -1.59
C LEU A 132 -17.01 1.01 -2.39
N LEU A 133 -17.56 -0.18 -2.69
CA LEU A 133 -18.87 -0.28 -3.36
C LEU A 133 -20.01 0.21 -2.46
N ALA A 134 -19.94 -0.05 -1.14
CA ALA A 134 -20.91 0.48 -0.18
C ALA A 134 -20.89 2.01 -0.15
N GLU A 135 -19.70 2.62 -0.18
CA GLU A 135 -19.54 4.07 -0.28
C GLU A 135 -20.08 4.61 -1.61
N ALA A 136 -19.68 4.01 -2.73
CA ALA A 136 -20.06 4.47 -4.08
C ALA A 136 -21.56 4.35 -4.36
N ALA A 137 -22.20 3.27 -3.90
CA ALA A 137 -23.59 2.94 -4.21
C ALA A 137 -24.57 3.14 -3.05
N SER A 138 -24.09 3.48 -1.84
CA SER A 138 -24.90 3.54 -0.61
C SER A 138 -25.73 2.27 -0.38
N ASN A 139 -25.16 1.10 -0.67
CA ASN A 139 -25.88 -0.18 -0.68
C ASN A 139 -25.54 -1.06 0.53
N GLN A 140 -26.57 -1.47 1.27
CA GLN A 140 -26.43 -2.24 2.51
C GLN A 140 -25.82 -3.64 2.30
N THR A 141 -26.01 -4.26 1.13
CA THR A 141 -25.44 -5.58 0.82
C THR A 141 -23.92 -5.53 0.85
N TYR A 142 -23.33 -4.51 0.21
CA TYR A 142 -21.88 -4.30 0.22
C TYR A 142 -21.38 -3.92 1.61
N LEU A 143 -22.13 -3.08 2.33
CA LEU A 143 -21.76 -2.70 3.70
C LEU A 143 -21.75 -3.91 4.64
N ASN A 144 -22.77 -4.78 4.57
CA ASN A 144 -22.83 -6.00 5.38
C ASN A 144 -21.66 -6.93 5.05
N ALA A 145 -21.36 -7.13 3.76
CA ALA A 145 -20.22 -7.94 3.34
C ALA A 145 -18.89 -7.40 3.87
N ALA A 146 -18.68 -6.08 3.84
CA ALA A 146 -17.51 -5.44 4.44
C ALA A 146 -17.42 -5.71 5.95
N ILE A 147 -18.52 -5.51 6.69
CA ILE A 147 -18.57 -5.75 8.14
C ILE A 147 -18.27 -7.22 8.47
N GLU A 148 -18.85 -8.16 7.72
CA GLU A 148 -18.62 -9.59 7.86
C GLU A 148 -17.14 -9.95 7.66
N SER A 149 -16.53 -9.48 6.56
CA SER A 149 -15.12 -9.78 6.29
C SER A 149 -14.16 -9.13 7.29
N ALA A 150 -14.45 -7.91 7.76
CA ALA A 150 -13.68 -7.30 8.83
C ALA A 150 -13.74 -8.12 10.13
N LYS A 151 -14.93 -8.57 10.52
CA LYS A 151 -15.12 -9.44 11.69
C LYS A 151 -14.42 -10.78 11.54
N PHE A 152 -14.45 -11.39 10.36
CA PHE A 152 -13.74 -12.63 10.09
C PHE A 152 -12.24 -12.47 10.34
N ILE A 153 -11.60 -11.47 9.70
CA ILE A 153 -10.16 -11.23 9.86
C ILE A 153 -9.85 -10.94 11.34
N GLN A 154 -10.64 -10.10 11.99
CA GLN A 154 -10.47 -9.79 13.41
C GLN A 154 -10.58 -11.02 14.32
N SER A 155 -11.51 -11.95 14.04
CA SER A 155 -11.77 -13.09 14.93
C SER A 155 -10.77 -14.22 14.75
N HIS A 156 -10.24 -14.40 13.54
CA HIS A 156 -9.50 -15.61 13.17
C HIS A 156 -8.06 -15.35 12.75
N LEU A 157 -7.77 -14.17 12.21
CA LEU A 157 -6.48 -13.85 11.58
C LEU A 157 -5.75 -12.70 12.26
N LEU A 158 -6.38 -11.96 13.20
CA LEU A 158 -5.69 -10.96 14.00
C LEU A 158 -4.85 -11.64 15.09
N GLY A 159 -3.53 -11.63 14.91
CA GLY A 159 -2.59 -12.13 15.89
C GLY A 159 -2.52 -11.25 17.15
N PRO A 160 -1.94 -11.77 18.25
CA PRO A 160 -1.86 -11.05 19.53
C PRO A 160 -1.00 -9.78 19.49
N SER A 161 -0.15 -9.62 18.49
CA SER A 161 0.63 -8.41 18.22
C SER A 161 -0.12 -7.36 17.38
N ASN A 162 -1.42 -7.56 17.11
CA ASN A 162 -2.22 -6.79 16.15
C ASN A 162 -1.72 -6.87 14.70
N ILE A 163 -1.04 -7.96 14.37
CA ILE A 163 -0.55 -8.26 13.03
C ILE A 163 -1.41 -9.36 12.41
N ILE A 164 -1.72 -9.22 11.12
CA ILE A 164 -2.62 -10.15 10.41
C ILE A 164 -1.86 -11.38 9.93
N LEU A 165 -2.34 -12.55 10.34
CA LEU A 165 -1.89 -13.88 9.98
C LEU A 165 -2.40 -14.28 8.59
N ASP A 166 -1.80 -15.31 8.00
CA ASP A 166 -2.02 -15.62 6.59
C ASP A 166 -3.39 -16.26 6.31
N SER A 167 -3.70 -17.42 6.90
CA SER A 167 -4.89 -18.18 6.50
C SER A 167 -5.45 -19.09 7.60
N VAL A 168 -6.72 -19.46 7.46
CA VAL A 168 -7.37 -20.52 8.24
C VAL A 168 -7.67 -21.71 7.33
N PHE A 169 -7.34 -22.91 7.78
CA PHE A 169 -7.62 -24.15 7.08
C PHE A 169 -8.97 -24.72 7.49
N LEU A 170 -9.74 -25.20 6.51
CA LEU A 170 -11.07 -25.80 6.77
C LEU A 170 -11.15 -27.31 6.47
N LYS A 171 -10.02 -27.99 6.25
CA LYS A 171 -10.02 -29.45 5.98
C LYS A 171 -10.41 -30.24 7.23
N PRO A 172 -11.15 -31.36 7.10
CA PRO A 172 -11.64 -32.14 8.25
C PRO A 172 -10.56 -32.56 9.27
N ASN A 173 -9.34 -32.84 8.83
CA ASN A 173 -8.25 -33.33 9.68
C ASN A 173 -7.38 -32.22 10.29
N GLU A 174 -7.53 -30.98 9.81
CA GLU A 174 -6.71 -29.81 10.19
C GLU A 174 -7.59 -28.56 10.38
N SER A 175 -8.88 -28.77 10.65
CA SER A 175 -9.85 -27.69 10.62
C SER A 175 -9.56 -26.66 11.70
N CYS A 176 -9.72 -25.40 11.33
CA CYS A 176 -9.48 -24.23 12.17
C CYS A 176 -8.01 -24.06 12.61
N SER A 177 -7.07 -24.77 11.98
CA SER A 177 -5.65 -24.43 12.11
C SER A 177 -5.39 -23.11 11.39
N VAL A 178 -4.57 -22.27 12.02
CA VAL A 178 -4.21 -20.95 11.51
C VAL A 178 -2.75 -20.97 11.09
N GLU A 179 -2.48 -20.53 9.87
CA GLU A 179 -1.12 -20.36 9.37
C GLU A 179 -0.48 -19.14 10.03
N SER A 180 0.55 -19.37 10.84
CA SER A 180 1.23 -18.31 11.60
C SER A 180 2.18 -17.47 10.76
N MET A 181 2.25 -17.69 9.45
CA MET A 181 3.07 -16.88 8.57
C MET A 181 2.47 -15.47 8.50
N VAL A 182 3.37 -14.48 8.50
CA VAL A 182 2.98 -13.08 8.51
C VAL A 182 3.54 -12.44 7.25
N TYR A 183 2.66 -11.74 6.56
CA TYR A 183 3.02 -10.89 5.44
C TYR A 183 2.50 -9.48 5.67
N SER A 184 3.34 -8.49 5.39
CA SER A 184 3.03 -7.06 5.56
C SER A 184 1.81 -6.62 4.75
N TYR A 185 1.61 -7.20 3.56
CA TYR A 185 0.45 -6.91 2.72
C TYR A 185 -0.89 -7.28 3.37
N ASN A 186 -0.96 -8.36 4.15
CA ASN A 186 -2.19 -8.79 4.83
C ASN A 186 -2.68 -7.71 5.79
N SER A 187 -1.74 -7.13 6.55
CA SER A 187 -2.06 -6.07 7.50
C SER A 187 -2.36 -4.75 6.81
N GLY A 188 -1.62 -4.40 5.74
CA GLY A 188 -1.90 -3.19 4.95
C GLY A 188 -3.31 -3.18 4.36
N ILE A 189 -3.73 -4.27 3.71
CA ILE A 189 -5.07 -4.38 3.11
C ILE A 189 -6.16 -4.33 4.18
N PHE A 190 -5.95 -5.00 5.31
CA PHE A 190 -6.91 -4.96 6.41
C PHE A 190 -7.06 -3.55 6.98
N ILE A 191 -5.96 -2.82 7.21
CA ILE A 191 -6.00 -1.42 7.65
C ILE A 191 -6.83 -0.58 6.67
N GLU A 192 -6.56 -0.67 5.37
CA GLU A 192 -7.30 0.09 4.37
C GLU A 192 -8.82 -0.20 4.41
N GLY A 193 -9.17 -1.47 4.49
CA GLY A 193 -10.56 -1.89 4.58
C GLY A 193 -11.26 -1.34 5.84
N LEU A 194 -10.58 -1.40 6.98
CA LEU A 194 -11.08 -0.83 8.23
C LEU A 194 -11.20 0.69 8.18
N VAL A 195 -10.26 1.38 7.53
CA VAL A 195 -10.26 2.84 7.37
C VAL A 195 -11.49 3.30 6.59
N ILE A 196 -11.77 2.66 5.46
CA ILE A 196 -12.96 2.97 4.65
C ILE A 196 -14.23 2.62 5.43
N LEU A 197 -14.26 1.45 6.08
CA LEU A 197 -15.41 1.01 6.85
C LEU A 197 -15.71 1.96 8.01
N ALA A 198 -14.70 2.35 8.79
CA ALA A 198 -14.82 3.26 9.92
C ALA A 198 -15.40 4.62 9.52
N ASP A 199 -15.05 5.11 8.33
CA ASP A 199 -15.58 6.36 7.79
C ASP A 199 -17.08 6.26 7.46
N ILE A 200 -17.55 5.09 6.99
CA ILE A 200 -18.96 4.83 6.72
C ILE A 200 -19.76 4.64 8.02
N ILE A 201 -19.29 3.79 8.93
CA ILE A 201 -20.08 3.37 10.11
C ILE A 201 -19.87 4.21 11.36
N ARG A 202 -18.80 5.04 11.41
CA ARG A 202 -18.42 5.89 12.56
C ARG A 202 -18.35 5.13 13.89
N ASN A 203 -17.78 3.92 13.85
CA ASN A 203 -17.69 3.03 15.00
C ASN A 203 -16.36 3.20 15.75
N ILE A 204 -16.44 3.58 17.03
CA ILE A 204 -15.28 3.83 17.90
C ILE A 204 -14.36 2.60 18.04
N SER A 205 -14.94 1.39 18.12
CA SER A 205 -14.15 0.16 18.24
C SER A 205 -13.37 -0.15 16.96
N THR A 206 -13.96 0.12 15.79
CA THR A 206 -13.27 0.01 14.49
C THR A 206 -12.14 1.02 14.39
N GLU A 207 -12.35 2.28 14.80
CA GLU A 207 -11.29 3.28 14.85
C GLU A 207 -10.15 2.90 15.81
N ALA A 208 -10.48 2.38 16.99
CA ALA A 208 -9.48 1.90 17.93
C ALA A 208 -8.64 0.76 17.34
N LEU A 209 -9.29 -0.17 16.63
CA LEU A 209 -8.61 -1.27 15.93
C LEU A 209 -7.67 -0.74 14.84
N VAL A 210 -8.12 0.22 14.01
CA VAL A 210 -7.26 0.89 13.02
C VAL A 210 -6.01 1.45 13.69
N ARG A 211 -6.14 2.20 14.80
CA ARG A 211 -4.99 2.78 15.50
C ARG A 211 -4.02 1.71 16.01
N SER A 212 -4.52 0.66 16.65
CA SER A 212 -3.65 -0.40 17.19
C SER A 212 -2.91 -1.18 16.10
N THR A 213 -3.58 -1.46 14.98
CA THR A 213 -2.98 -2.19 13.86
C THR A 213 -1.97 -1.32 13.10
N VAL A 214 -2.26 -0.02 12.90
CA VAL A 214 -1.30 0.92 12.29
C VAL A 214 -0.01 0.99 13.10
N VAL A 215 -0.10 1.13 14.43
CA VAL A 215 1.09 1.18 15.30
C VAL A 215 1.89 -0.13 15.20
N ALA A 216 1.23 -1.28 15.26
CA ALA A 216 1.89 -2.57 15.13
C ALA A 216 2.61 -2.69 13.78
N VAL A 217 1.94 -2.37 12.67
CA VAL A 217 2.48 -2.54 11.31
C VAL A 217 3.63 -1.59 11.02
N ALA A 218 3.53 -0.33 11.45
CA ALA A 218 4.54 0.69 11.19
C ALA A 218 5.76 0.61 12.12
N THR A 219 5.76 -0.32 13.09
CA THR A 219 6.88 -0.56 14.02
C THR A 219 7.43 -1.99 13.95
N ASP A 220 6.87 -2.85 13.09
CA ASP A 220 7.31 -4.23 12.97
C ASP A 220 8.62 -4.34 12.19
N THR A 221 9.66 -4.85 12.88
CA THR A 221 11.00 -4.99 12.32
C THR A 221 11.14 -6.14 11.31
N LEU A 222 10.09 -6.94 11.08
CA LEU A 222 10.10 -7.99 10.06
C LEU A 222 10.14 -7.43 8.63
N TRP A 223 9.52 -6.28 8.39
CA TRP A 223 9.46 -5.64 7.06
C TRP A 223 9.88 -4.17 7.08
N GLN A 224 10.32 -3.63 8.22
CA GLN A 224 10.73 -2.24 8.33
C GLN A 224 12.06 -2.10 9.08
N GLY A 225 12.92 -1.23 8.56
CA GLY A 225 14.16 -0.85 9.23
C GLY A 225 13.92 0.08 10.42
N LEU A 226 14.93 0.19 11.30
CA LEU A 226 14.94 1.16 12.40
C LEU A 226 14.97 2.62 11.92
N ASP A 227 15.32 2.83 10.65
CA ASP A 227 15.28 4.11 9.94
C ASP A 227 13.87 4.44 9.40
N GLY A 228 12.88 3.57 9.65
CA GLY A 228 11.51 3.76 9.19
C GLY A 228 11.28 3.33 7.74
N ILE A 229 12.29 2.84 7.02
CA ILE A 229 12.16 2.46 5.61
C ILE A 229 11.62 1.04 5.51
N ILE A 230 10.61 0.83 4.67
CA ILE A 230 10.11 -0.52 4.39
C ILE A 230 11.17 -1.31 3.62
N ALA A 231 11.60 -2.43 4.22
CA ALA A 231 12.61 -3.35 3.73
C ALA A 231 12.00 -4.63 3.12
N ALA A 232 10.67 -4.66 2.94
CA ALA A 232 9.99 -5.78 2.29
C ALA A 232 10.46 -5.94 0.83
N THR A 233 10.69 -7.19 0.42
CA THR A 233 11.04 -7.56 -0.95
C THR A 233 9.81 -7.93 -1.80
N ASP A 234 8.62 -7.86 -1.20
CA ASP A 234 7.33 -8.12 -1.83
C ASP A 234 6.50 -6.82 -1.95
N PHE A 235 5.23 -6.98 -2.30
CA PHE A 235 4.28 -5.87 -2.50
C PHE A 235 3.65 -5.37 -1.18
N GLY A 236 4.20 -5.77 -0.03
CA GLY A 236 3.78 -5.31 1.29
C GLY A 236 3.88 -3.80 1.47
N GLY A 237 4.98 -3.20 1.01
CA GLY A 237 5.18 -1.75 1.07
C GLY A 237 4.09 -0.98 0.33
N HIS A 238 3.63 -1.51 -0.81
CA HIS A 238 2.51 -0.96 -1.57
C HIS A 238 1.23 -0.91 -0.71
N HIS A 239 0.84 -2.01 -0.07
CA HIS A 239 -0.41 -2.02 0.70
C HIS A 239 -0.34 -1.20 1.98
N ILE A 240 0.79 -1.18 2.68
CA ILE A 240 0.97 -0.35 3.88
C ILE A 240 0.83 1.13 3.51
N VAL A 241 1.61 1.62 2.55
CA VAL A 241 1.58 3.03 2.17
C VAL A 241 0.19 3.43 1.64
N ARG A 242 -0.45 2.57 0.86
CA ARG A 242 -1.81 2.82 0.34
C ARG A 242 -2.85 2.93 1.45
N ALA A 243 -2.77 2.08 2.46
CA ALA A 243 -3.67 2.10 3.60
C ALA A 243 -3.48 3.36 4.47
N LEU A 244 -2.23 3.76 4.70
CA LEU A 244 -1.91 4.96 5.45
C LEU A 244 -2.31 6.23 4.69
N ALA A 245 -2.11 6.26 3.38
CA ALA A 245 -2.58 7.34 2.50
C ALA A 245 -4.11 7.47 2.56
N ALA A 246 -4.85 6.35 2.50
CA ALA A 246 -6.31 6.35 2.67
C ALA A 246 -6.75 6.87 4.05
N LEU A 247 -6.01 6.54 5.12
CA LEU A 247 -6.29 7.06 6.46
C LEU A 247 -6.00 8.56 6.57
N TYR A 248 -4.91 9.03 5.97
CA TYR A 248 -4.58 10.45 5.91
C TYR A 248 -5.65 11.27 5.19
N GLU A 249 -6.17 10.74 4.07
CA GLU A 249 -7.23 11.36 3.28
C GLU A 249 -8.52 11.56 4.08
N ARG A 250 -8.95 10.50 4.79
CA ARG A 250 -10.24 10.47 5.50
C ARG A 250 -10.17 11.12 6.87
N ASN A 251 -8.99 11.12 7.49
CA ASN A 251 -8.77 11.80 8.75
C ASN A 251 -8.33 13.25 8.51
N THR A 252 -9.30 14.16 8.37
CA THR A 252 -9.03 15.59 8.16
C THR A 252 -8.67 16.34 9.44
N THR A 253 -8.76 15.69 10.60
CA THR A 253 -8.45 16.33 11.89
C THR A 253 -6.95 16.19 12.20
N SER A 254 -6.30 17.33 12.43
CA SER A 254 -4.91 17.36 12.90
C SER A 254 -4.76 16.54 14.18
N SER A 255 -3.83 15.60 14.17
CA SER A 255 -3.54 14.69 15.29
C SER A 255 -2.13 14.13 15.16
N ASP A 256 -1.55 13.67 16.27
CA ASP A 256 -0.24 13.03 16.28
C ASP A 256 -0.17 11.85 15.30
N LEU A 257 -1.26 11.09 15.17
CA LEU A 257 -1.38 10.00 14.21
C LEU A 257 -1.32 10.49 12.76
N ARG A 258 -2.00 11.60 12.45
CA ARG A 258 -2.01 12.17 11.11
C ARG A 258 -0.64 12.71 10.71
N GLU A 259 0.03 13.41 11.62
CA GLU A 259 1.39 13.90 11.37
C GLU A 259 2.37 12.74 11.24
N TYR A 260 2.25 11.71 12.10
CA TYR A 260 3.04 10.48 11.97
C TYR A 260 2.88 9.82 10.60
N ILE A 261 1.65 9.72 10.08
CA ILE A 261 1.39 9.14 8.76
C ILE A 261 2.01 9.96 7.65
N LYS A 262 1.89 11.29 7.71
CA LYS A 262 2.51 12.21 6.74
C LYS A 262 4.02 12.02 6.68
N GLU A 263 4.68 12.03 7.84
CA GLU A 263 6.11 11.80 7.95
C GLU A 263 6.50 10.40 7.47
N TYR A 264 5.73 9.37 7.82
CA TYR A 264 5.96 7.99 7.38
C TYR A 264 5.92 7.85 5.85
N ILE A 265 4.90 8.43 5.20
CA ILE A 265 4.77 8.44 3.73
C ILE A 265 5.93 9.22 3.10
N GLY A 266 6.33 10.35 3.69
CA GLY A 266 7.49 11.13 3.27
C GLY A 266 8.80 10.33 3.32
N VAL A 267 9.02 9.55 4.38
CA VAL A 267 10.18 8.65 4.50
C VAL A 267 10.17 7.61 3.37
N GLN A 268 9.02 7.00 3.07
CA GLN A 268 8.94 6.00 1.99
C GLN A 268 9.19 6.63 0.62
N TYR A 269 8.63 7.82 0.36
CA TYR A 269 8.87 8.57 -0.86
C TYR A 269 10.36 8.86 -1.05
N ASN A 270 11.02 9.42 -0.04
CA ASN A 270 12.46 9.73 -0.09
C ASN A 270 13.30 8.47 -0.31
N ALA A 271 12.98 7.36 0.36
CA ALA A 271 13.68 6.09 0.13
C ALA A 271 13.54 5.60 -1.33
N VAL A 272 12.35 5.71 -1.91
CA VAL A 272 12.09 5.34 -3.31
C VAL A 272 12.92 6.18 -4.28
N ILE A 273 13.00 7.51 -4.08
CA ILE A 273 13.68 8.42 -5.02
C ILE A 273 15.19 8.56 -4.78
N GLU A 274 15.70 8.26 -3.57
CA GLU A 274 17.12 8.43 -3.23
C GLU A 274 17.90 7.11 -3.13
N LYS A 275 17.25 6.03 -2.69
CA LYS A 275 17.93 4.75 -2.38
C LYS A 275 17.57 3.64 -3.36
N ALA A 276 16.33 3.62 -3.85
CA ALA A 276 15.83 2.57 -4.74
C ALA A 276 15.75 2.99 -6.22
N THR A 277 16.24 4.18 -6.57
CA THR A 277 16.45 4.58 -7.96
C THR A 277 17.80 5.28 -8.13
N SER A 278 18.32 5.30 -9.36
CA SER A 278 19.65 5.86 -9.66
C SER A 278 19.52 7.02 -10.63
N GLY A 279 20.03 8.19 -10.24
CA GLY A 279 20.29 9.32 -11.15
C GLY A 279 19.07 9.77 -11.96
N GLY A 280 17.86 9.73 -11.40
CA GLY A 280 16.64 10.11 -12.10
C GLY A 280 16.21 9.14 -13.21
N SER A 281 16.70 7.90 -13.20
CA SER A 281 16.36 6.89 -14.22
C SER A 281 14.88 6.54 -14.26
N ASN A 282 14.13 6.85 -13.20
CA ASN A 282 12.75 6.39 -12.99
C ASN A 282 12.62 4.86 -13.05
N ILE A 283 13.71 4.14 -12.73
CA ILE A 283 13.72 2.70 -12.50
C ILE A 283 13.80 2.51 -10.99
N TYR A 284 12.70 2.05 -10.41
CA TYR A 284 12.57 1.79 -8.97
C TYR A 284 12.80 0.31 -8.65
N GLU A 285 13.54 0.03 -7.58
CA GLU A 285 13.88 -1.32 -7.13
C GLU A 285 13.23 -1.67 -5.77
N LEU A 286 13.17 -2.96 -5.45
CA LEU A 286 12.84 -3.44 -4.11
C LEU A 286 14.05 -4.18 -3.51
N PRO A 287 14.26 -4.10 -2.18
CA PRO A 287 13.53 -3.28 -1.22
C PRO A 287 13.87 -1.78 -1.34
N TRP A 288 13.04 -0.91 -0.76
CA TRP A 288 13.26 0.56 -0.82
C TRP A 288 14.50 1.03 -0.04
N THR A 289 15.13 0.16 0.73
CA THR A 289 16.43 0.41 1.36
C THR A 289 17.59 0.46 0.36
N GLY A 290 17.36 0.07 -0.90
CA GLY A 290 18.38 -0.04 -1.95
C GLY A 290 19.18 -1.35 -1.89
N PRO A 291 20.19 -1.52 -2.76
CA PRO A 291 20.67 -0.55 -3.75
C PRO A 291 19.72 -0.37 -4.95
N PRO A 292 19.88 0.70 -5.76
CA PRO A 292 19.08 0.88 -6.96
C PRO A 292 19.48 -0.11 -8.06
N SER A 293 18.57 -0.32 -9.01
CA SER A 293 18.78 -1.18 -10.17
C SER A 293 18.68 -0.41 -11.48
N THR A 294 19.37 -0.89 -12.51
CA THR A 294 19.21 -0.42 -13.89
C THR A 294 18.27 -1.31 -14.70
N LEU A 295 17.81 -2.43 -14.13
CA LEU A 295 16.92 -3.37 -14.79
C LEU A 295 15.46 -3.00 -14.51
N PHE A 296 14.70 -2.79 -15.58
CA PHE A 296 13.29 -2.49 -15.46
C PHE A 296 12.49 -3.71 -14.99
N SER A 297 11.78 -3.57 -13.87
CA SER A 297 10.78 -4.53 -13.38
C SER A 297 9.43 -3.83 -13.28
N SER A 298 8.44 -4.28 -14.06
CA SER A 298 7.08 -3.72 -14.01
C SER A 298 6.44 -3.92 -12.64
N TYR A 299 6.79 -5.01 -11.96
CA TYR A 299 6.35 -5.30 -10.59
C TYR A 299 6.91 -4.26 -9.62
N ASN A 300 8.23 -4.02 -9.61
CA ASN A 300 8.86 -3.03 -8.72
C ASN A 300 8.35 -1.62 -9.01
N GLN A 301 8.15 -1.27 -10.29
CA GLN A 301 7.57 0.02 -10.67
C GLN A 301 6.17 0.19 -10.06
N THR A 302 5.33 -0.84 -10.15
CA THR A 302 3.96 -0.81 -9.64
C THR A 302 3.94 -0.66 -8.11
N VAL A 303 4.87 -1.30 -7.40
CA VAL A 303 4.98 -1.16 -5.94
C VAL A 303 5.42 0.26 -5.57
N ALA A 304 6.43 0.81 -6.24
CA ALA A 304 6.94 2.16 -5.99
C ALA A 304 5.91 3.27 -6.25
N VAL A 305 5.01 3.08 -7.23
CA VAL A 305 3.96 4.06 -7.59
C VAL A 305 3.15 4.50 -6.37
N THR A 306 2.91 3.64 -5.38
CA THR A 306 2.12 4.04 -4.21
C THR A 306 2.83 5.04 -3.31
N ALA A 307 4.15 4.94 -3.14
CA ALA A 307 4.91 5.95 -2.41
C ALA A 307 4.90 7.29 -3.15
N LEU A 308 5.04 7.25 -4.48
CA LEU A 308 4.99 8.45 -5.33
C LEU A 308 3.61 9.13 -5.31
N LEU A 309 2.52 8.36 -5.40
CA LEU A 309 1.15 8.88 -5.30
C LEU A 309 0.85 9.39 -3.90
N GLY A 310 1.32 8.68 -2.86
CA GLY A 310 1.18 9.11 -1.47
C GLY A 310 1.79 10.49 -1.24
N ALA A 311 2.95 10.77 -1.83
CA ALA A 311 3.58 12.09 -1.74
C ALA A 311 2.76 13.22 -2.40
N ILE A 312 2.08 12.95 -3.53
CA ILE A 312 1.18 13.94 -4.17
C ILE A 312 0.08 14.35 -3.19
N GLN A 313 -0.51 13.37 -2.51
CA GLN A 313 -1.59 13.59 -1.57
C GLN A 313 -1.21 14.44 -0.35
N LEU A 314 0.08 14.51 0.03
CA LEU A 314 0.53 15.31 1.16
C LEU A 314 0.62 16.83 0.82
N VAL A 315 0.65 17.20 -0.45
CA VAL A 315 0.92 18.59 -0.89
C VAL A 315 -0.33 19.49 -0.77
N ASP A 316 -1.53 18.92 -0.81
CA ASP A 316 -2.77 19.72 -0.87
C ASP A 316 -3.10 20.47 0.44
N ASP A 317 -2.61 19.98 1.58
CA ASP A 317 -2.83 20.59 2.90
C ASP A 317 -2.12 21.94 3.10
N GLU A 318 -1.03 22.18 2.38
CA GLU A 318 -0.23 23.41 2.55
C GLU A 318 -0.90 24.64 1.93
N SER A 319 -1.88 24.44 1.03
CA SER A 319 -2.53 25.52 0.30
C SER A 319 -3.58 26.30 1.10
N SER A 320 -4.06 25.76 2.23
CA SER A 320 -5.15 26.38 3.01
C SER A 320 -4.70 27.39 4.08
N SER A 321 -3.39 27.54 4.32
CA SER A 321 -2.86 28.37 5.41
C SER A 321 -2.38 29.77 4.99
N LYS A 322 -2.65 30.23 3.76
CA LYS A 322 -2.37 31.61 3.37
C LYS A 322 -3.43 32.57 3.93
N SER A 323 -3.11 33.09 5.12
CA SER A 323 -3.75 34.22 5.79
C SER A 323 -4.10 35.34 4.81
N SER A 324 -5.36 35.78 4.88
CA SER A 324 -5.87 36.96 4.21
C SER A 324 -5.41 38.21 4.96
N ASP A 325 -4.26 38.76 4.57
CA ASP A 325 -3.83 40.08 5.02
C ASP A 325 -4.36 41.13 4.04
N ASN A 326 -5.44 41.81 4.44
CA ASN A 326 -5.90 43.04 3.79
C ASN A 326 -5.86 44.17 4.82
N PRO A 327 -5.04 45.23 4.65
CA PRO A 327 -4.98 46.31 5.60
C PRO A 327 -6.04 47.37 5.23
N THR A 328 -6.96 47.67 6.12
CA THR A 328 -7.74 48.91 6.05
C THR A 328 -7.76 49.58 7.41
N SER A 329 -7.11 50.73 7.44
CA SER A 329 -7.05 51.68 8.55
C SER A 329 -8.42 52.30 8.83
N SER A 330 -8.81 52.38 10.10
CA SER A 330 -9.44 53.59 10.64
C SER A 330 -9.34 53.64 12.17
N HIS A 331 -8.93 54.81 12.65
CA HIS A 331 -8.75 55.19 14.05
C HIS A 331 -10.10 55.48 14.75
N THR A 332 -10.25 55.17 16.06
CA THR A 332 -10.58 56.10 17.18
C THR A 332 -10.50 55.35 18.55
N PRO A 333 -10.26 56.01 19.71
CA PRO A 333 -9.66 55.39 20.91
C PRO A 333 -10.62 55.24 22.12
N THR A 334 -10.06 54.71 23.23
CA THR A 334 -10.56 54.69 24.65
C THR A 334 -11.19 53.33 25.03
N ALA A 335 -10.92 52.65 26.16
CA ALA A 335 -10.53 53.07 27.51
C ALA A 335 -9.62 52.05 28.22
N LYS A 336 -8.83 52.54 29.19
CA LYS A 336 -8.08 51.76 30.18
C LYS A 336 -9.01 50.96 31.10
N MET A 337 -8.71 49.67 31.30
CA MET A 337 -8.98 48.99 32.57
C MET A 337 -7.74 48.23 33.02
N THR A 338 -7.42 48.41 34.30
CA THR A 338 -6.27 47.88 35.01
C THR A 338 -6.68 46.59 35.72
N THR A 339 -5.95 45.49 35.50
CA THR A 339 -6.04 44.26 36.28
C THR A 339 -4.64 43.80 36.71
N PRO A 340 -4.48 43.18 37.91
CA PRO A 340 -3.20 43.03 38.61
C PRO A 340 -2.40 41.79 38.17
N PRO A 341 -1.08 41.71 38.48
CA PRO A 341 -0.19 40.68 37.93
C PRO A 341 -0.34 39.32 38.62
N LEU A 342 -0.30 38.25 37.81
CA LEU A 342 -0.16 36.85 38.25
C LEU A 342 1.27 36.53 38.74
N PRO A 343 1.44 35.55 39.66
CA PRO A 343 2.75 35.16 40.19
C PRO A 343 3.54 34.24 39.21
N PRO A 344 4.89 34.23 39.29
CA PRO A 344 5.74 33.54 38.32
C PRO A 344 5.72 32.01 38.49
N LYS A 345 5.58 31.30 37.37
CA LYS A 345 5.77 29.84 37.26
C LYS A 345 7.22 29.47 37.56
N LYS A 346 7.42 28.45 38.40
CA LYS A 346 8.73 27.85 38.71
C LYS A 346 8.95 26.63 37.81
N ASN A 347 10.09 26.58 37.12
CA ASN A 347 10.45 25.47 36.23
C ASN A 347 11.03 24.29 37.02
N ALA A 348 10.44 23.12 36.87
CA ALA A 348 10.82 21.88 37.56
C ALA A 348 11.85 21.04 36.78
N THR A 349 12.86 21.70 36.20
CA THR A 349 13.90 21.05 35.38
C THR A 349 14.71 20.01 36.17
N GLY A 350 14.87 20.19 37.49
CA GLY A 350 15.63 19.27 38.33
C GLY A 350 15.00 17.88 38.50
N ALA A 351 13.67 17.75 38.42
CA ALA A 351 13.00 16.46 38.59
C ALA A 351 13.12 15.57 37.35
N ILE A 352 13.20 16.17 36.16
CA ILE A 352 13.29 15.46 34.88
C ILE A 352 14.71 14.88 34.70
N VAL A 353 15.74 15.65 35.05
CA VAL A 353 17.13 15.20 34.93
C VAL A 353 17.45 14.07 35.92
N GLY A 354 16.88 14.11 37.14
CA GLY A 354 17.06 13.05 38.14
C GLY A 354 16.48 11.69 37.72
N GLY A 355 15.34 11.69 37.02
CA GLY A 355 14.68 10.47 36.54
C GLY A 355 15.46 9.76 35.43
N VAL A 356 16.03 10.52 34.48
CA VAL A 356 16.75 9.96 33.32
C VAL A 356 18.07 9.31 33.74
N VAL A 357 18.82 9.95 34.65
CA VAL A 357 20.09 9.40 35.15
C VAL A 357 19.86 8.15 36.00
N GLY A 358 18.80 8.14 36.81
CA GLY A 358 18.40 6.96 37.60
C GLY A 358 17.98 5.78 36.72
N GLY A 359 17.21 6.03 35.65
CA GLY A 359 16.76 5.02 34.70
C GLY A 359 17.91 4.37 33.93
N LEU A 360 18.86 5.17 33.46
CA LEU A 360 20.06 4.67 32.74
C LEU A 360 20.93 3.77 33.63
N ALA A 361 21.12 4.14 34.91
CA ALA A 361 21.89 3.31 35.84
C ALA A 361 21.23 1.93 36.06
N LEU A 362 19.90 1.89 36.20
CA LEU A 362 19.14 0.66 36.43
C LEU A 362 19.12 -0.25 35.19
N LEU A 363 19.12 0.35 34.00
CA LEU A 363 19.17 -0.35 32.72
C LEU A 363 20.55 -0.99 32.46
N VAL A 364 21.63 -0.31 32.81
CA VAL A 364 23.00 -0.87 32.73
C VAL A 364 23.15 -2.06 33.70
N VAL A 365 22.66 -1.94 34.94
CA VAL A 365 22.74 -3.02 35.93
C VAL A 365 21.95 -4.25 35.48
N THR A 366 20.76 -4.08 34.89
CA THR A 366 19.95 -5.19 34.39
C THR A 366 20.62 -5.90 33.21
N ILE A 367 21.23 -5.17 32.26
CA ILE A 367 21.98 -5.78 31.15
C ILE A 367 23.17 -6.60 31.66
N VAL A 368 23.94 -6.07 32.61
CA VAL A 368 25.07 -6.80 33.23
C VAL A 368 24.60 -8.06 33.94
N CYS A 369 23.48 -7.98 34.68
CA CYS A 369 22.91 -9.13 35.37
C CYS A 369 22.47 -10.24 34.39
N VAL A 370 21.80 -9.87 33.29
CA VAL A 370 21.37 -10.82 32.25
C VAL A 370 22.59 -11.46 31.57
N PHE A 371 23.63 -10.68 31.27
CA PHE A 371 24.84 -11.19 30.63
C PHE A 371 25.57 -12.21 31.52
N LEU A 372 25.70 -11.94 32.82
CA LEU A 372 26.32 -12.86 33.78
C LEU A 372 25.50 -14.13 33.98
N CYS A 373 24.16 -14.04 34.01
CA CYS A 373 23.27 -15.20 34.08
C CYS A 373 23.38 -16.10 32.83
N ARG A 374 23.49 -15.50 31.64
CA ARG A 374 23.69 -16.25 30.38
C ARG A 374 25.06 -16.92 30.33
N ARG A 375 26.11 -16.26 30.84
CA ARG A 375 27.46 -16.84 30.91
C ARG A 375 27.52 -18.03 31.86
N ARG A 376 26.84 -17.97 33.01
CA ARG A 376 26.77 -19.09 33.96
C ARG A 376 25.99 -20.29 33.42
N ARG A 377 24.88 -20.06 32.70
CA ARG A 377 24.12 -21.17 32.07
C ARG A 377 24.91 -21.91 30.99
N ARG A 378 25.84 -21.24 30.29
CA ARG A 378 26.65 -21.88 29.24
C ARG A 378 27.78 -22.77 29.77
N GLN A 379 28.12 -22.68 31.04
CA GLN A 379 29.21 -23.49 31.64
C GLN A 379 28.69 -24.75 32.38
N GLY A 380 27.37 -24.99 32.40
CA GLY A 380 26.76 -26.07 33.19
C GLY A 380 26.55 -27.42 32.49
N ASN A 381 26.84 -27.57 31.20
CA ASN A 381 26.52 -28.80 30.43
C ASN A 381 27.75 -29.62 30.02
N HIS A 382 28.56 -30.03 31.00
CA HIS A 382 29.45 -31.17 30.81
C HIS A 382 29.18 -32.21 31.90
N THR A 383 28.41 -33.24 31.54
CA THR A 383 28.30 -34.50 32.29
C THR A 383 28.75 -35.63 31.35
N PRO A 384 29.64 -36.54 31.77
CA PRO A 384 30.22 -37.55 30.89
C PRO A 384 29.25 -38.73 30.71
N LEU A 385 29.14 -39.22 29.47
CA LEU A 385 28.36 -40.41 29.12
C LEU A 385 29.11 -41.68 29.55
N VAL A 386 28.44 -42.48 30.38
CA VAL A 386 28.80 -43.86 30.70
C VAL A 386 28.49 -44.74 29.49
N VAL A 387 29.51 -45.47 29.02
CA VAL A 387 29.43 -46.52 28.00
C VAL A 387 28.93 -47.79 28.69
N ASP A 388 27.87 -48.41 28.16
CA ASP A 388 27.55 -49.81 28.43
C ASP A 388 27.59 -50.61 27.11
N GLU A 389 28.15 -51.80 27.22
CA GLU A 389 28.80 -52.60 26.20
C GLU A 389 28.11 -53.96 26.11
N ARG A 390 27.52 -54.29 24.96
CA ARG A 390 27.11 -55.64 24.47
C ARG A 390 26.31 -55.41 23.19
N SER A 391 26.43 -56.13 22.07
CA SER A 391 27.26 -57.22 21.54
C SER A 391 26.79 -57.43 20.06
N PRO A 392 27.30 -58.36 19.22
CA PRO A 392 27.98 -58.01 17.97
C PRO A 392 27.37 -58.63 16.69
N ARG A 393 28.04 -58.42 15.54
CA ARG A 393 27.95 -59.07 14.19
C ARG A 393 27.28 -58.18 13.12
N ILE A 394 27.72 -58.04 11.86
CA ILE A 394 28.71 -58.70 10.98
C ILE A 394 28.90 -57.81 9.71
N LEU A 395 30.09 -57.88 9.06
CA LEU A 395 30.52 -57.60 7.64
C LEU A 395 29.60 -56.77 6.70
N THR A 396 30.02 -55.86 5.79
CA THR A 396 31.27 -55.60 5.03
C THR A 396 31.09 -54.27 4.24
N PRO A 397 32.16 -53.70 3.63
CA PRO A 397 32.17 -52.37 3.00
C PRO A 397 31.92 -52.41 1.49
N PHE A 398 31.41 -51.33 0.87
CA PHE A 398 31.75 -50.97 -0.52
C PHE A 398 31.43 -49.50 -0.87
N MET A 399 32.48 -48.82 -1.35
CA MET A 399 32.62 -47.68 -2.27
C MET A 399 31.59 -46.54 -2.38
N ALA A 400 32.14 -45.34 -2.13
CA ALA A 400 32.07 -44.10 -2.91
C ALA A 400 31.05 -44.01 -4.07
N THR A 401 30.16 -43.04 -3.98
CA THR A 401 29.67 -42.30 -5.17
C THR A 401 29.50 -40.83 -4.80
N SER A 402 30.01 -40.00 -5.69
CA SER A 402 30.03 -38.54 -5.71
C SER A 402 28.70 -37.87 -5.35
N VAL A 403 28.78 -36.84 -4.51
CA VAL A 403 27.75 -35.80 -4.33
C VAL A 403 28.00 -34.70 -5.37
N PRO A 404 27.00 -34.31 -6.18
CA PRO A 404 26.92 -32.96 -6.70
C PRO A 404 25.89 -32.13 -5.92
N ALA A 405 26.39 -30.98 -5.44
CA ALA A 405 25.71 -29.70 -5.29
C ALA A 405 24.22 -29.70 -4.93
N GLU A 406 24.00 -29.31 -3.68
CA GLU A 406 22.83 -28.66 -3.10
C GLU A 406 22.26 -27.58 -4.04
N ILE A 407 21.12 -27.86 -4.66
CA ILE A 407 20.33 -26.89 -5.41
C ILE A 407 19.56 -26.06 -4.38
N SER A 408 19.96 -24.79 -4.27
CA SER A 408 19.17 -23.73 -3.67
C SER A 408 17.80 -23.71 -4.36
N GLN A 409 16.74 -23.97 -3.60
CA GLN A 409 15.37 -24.02 -4.11
C GLN A 409 14.87 -22.59 -4.34
N GLU A 410 15.33 -22.01 -5.46
CA GLU A 410 14.83 -20.78 -6.03
C GLU A 410 13.36 -20.99 -6.40
N HIS A 411 12.46 -20.23 -5.78
CA HIS A 411 11.07 -20.14 -6.19
C HIS A 411 11.03 -19.53 -7.60
N HIS A 412 11.07 -20.40 -8.60
CA HIS A 412 10.66 -20.08 -9.96
C HIS A 412 9.18 -19.70 -9.93
N ILE A 413 8.92 -18.41 -9.76
CA ILE A 413 7.66 -17.79 -10.17
C ILE A 413 7.56 -18.04 -11.67
N ASN A 414 6.73 -19.00 -12.04
CA ASN A 414 6.39 -19.22 -13.44
C ASN A 414 5.81 -17.91 -13.98
N GLN A 415 6.45 -17.46 -15.05
CA GLN A 415 6.10 -16.32 -15.88
C GLN A 415 4.67 -16.50 -16.41
N ALA A 416 3.68 -16.12 -15.61
CA ALA A 416 2.36 -15.84 -16.12
C ALA A 416 2.52 -14.68 -17.10
N ASN A 417 2.09 -14.87 -18.34
CA ASN A 417 2.05 -13.83 -19.36
C ASN A 417 1.16 -12.69 -18.84
N ASN A 418 1.76 -11.71 -18.16
CA ASN A 418 1.12 -10.45 -17.86
C ASN A 418 0.84 -9.78 -19.20
N VAL A 419 -0.44 -9.74 -19.58
CA VAL A 419 -0.90 -9.09 -20.81
C VAL A 419 -0.50 -7.62 -20.74
N ARG A 420 0.48 -7.25 -21.56
CA ARG A 420 1.01 -5.89 -21.63
C ARG A 420 0.04 -5.04 -22.44
N CYS A 421 -0.66 -4.09 -21.81
CA CYS A 421 -1.37 -3.04 -22.55
C CYS A 421 -0.32 -2.18 -23.29
N PRO A 422 -0.50 -1.91 -24.60
CA PRO A 422 0.33 -0.94 -25.29
C PRO A 422 0.00 0.47 -24.78
N VAL A 423 1.03 1.21 -24.36
CA VAL A 423 0.95 2.66 -24.18
C VAL A 423 1.50 3.26 -25.45
N ASP A 424 0.70 4.07 -26.15
CA ASP A 424 1.16 4.79 -27.34
C ASP A 424 2.23 5.81 -26.93
N ALA A 425 3.49 5.43 -27.14
CA ALA A 425 4.61 6.36 -27.07
C ALA A 425 4.65 7.15 -28.39
N ASN A 426 4.04 8.32 -28.40
CA ASN A 426 4.22 9.28 -29.49
C ASN A 426 5.68 9.75 -29.53
N ARG A 427 6.48 9.11 -30.40
CA ARG A 427 7.77 9.63 -30.86
C ARG A 427 7.80 9.51 -32.38
N GLY A 428 7.68 10.66 -33.05
CA GLY A 428 7.55 10.75 -34.49
C GLY A 428 8.72 10.12 -35.25
N GLN A 429 8.39 9.45 -36.35
CA GLN A 429 9.23 9.38 -37.55
C GLN A 429 8.36 9.09 -38.77
N SER A 430 8.73 9.74 -39.87
CA SER A 430 8.04 9.77 -41.15
C SER A 430 8.11 8.43 -41.91
N SER A 431 7.06 8.19 -42.69
CA SER A 431 7.02 7.56 -44.01
C SER A 431 7.74 6.22 -44.22
N THR A 432 6.95 5.16 -44.46
CA THR A 432 6.91 4.50 -45.79
C THR A 432 5.72 3.53 -45.90
N SER A 433 4.91 3.71 -46.96
CA SER A 433 3.98 2.70 -47.48
C SER A 433 4.70 1.86 -48.54
N PRO A 434 4.35 0.57 -48.70
CA PRO A 434 3.49 0.13 -49.82
C PRO A 434 2.49 -0.97 -49.37
N GLY A 435 1.36 -1.31 -49.98
CA GLY A 435 0.73 -1.01 -51.27
C GLY A 435 -0.07 -2.25 -51.71
N ALA A 436 -1.37 -2.07 -52.00
CA ALA A 436 -2.34 -2.94 -52.73
C ALA A 436 -2.69 -4.33 -52.13
N VAL A 437 -3.95 -4.81 -52.07
CA VAL A 437 -4.90 -5.17 -53.16
C VAL A 437 -6.35 -5.05 -52.61
N GLU A 438 -7.20 -4.15 -53.14
CA GLU A 438 -8.28 -4.35 -54.14
C GLU A 438 -9.53 -5.11 -53.65
N MET A 439 -10.64 -4.39 -53.42
CA MET A 439 -11.95 -4.76 -53.97
C MET A 439 -12.87 -3.54 -54.09
N ASP A 440 -13.47 -3.49 -55.27
CA ASP A 440 -14.31 -2.49 -55.92
C ASP A 440 -15.74 -2.40 -55.34
N MET A 441 -16.30 -1.18 -55.24
CA MET A 441 -17.65 -0.86 -55.73
C MET A 441 -18.01 0.63 -55.53
N THR A 442 -18.09 1.34 -56.66
CA THR A 442 -19.16 2.29 -57.07
C THR A 442 -19.38 3.63 -56.33
N ARG A 443 -18.65 4.67 -56.80
CA ARG A 443 -19.12 5.90 -57.49
C ARG A 443 -20.39 6.64 -57.01
N MET A 444 -20.22 7.87 -56.52
CA MET A 444 -20.87 9.09 -57.09
C MET A 444 -20.18 10.38 -56.61
N ASP A 445 -19.59 11.11 -57.57
CA ASP A 445 -19.05 12.46 -57.46
C ASP A 445 -20.15 13.52 -57.40
N VAL A 446 -19.94 14.58 -56.59
CA VAL A 446 -20.22 15.97 -57.01
C VAL A 446 -19.15 16.88 -56.43
N GLN A 447 -18.48 17.59 -57.33
CA GLN A 447 -17.40 18.57 -57.17
C GLN A 447 -17.97 19.96 -57.46
N ILE A 448 -17.77 20.95 -56.56
CA ILE A 448 -17.80 22.41 -56.84
C ILE A 448 -16.83 23.05 -55.84
N GLU A 449 -15.57 23.27 -56.21
CA GLU A 449 -14.99 24.46 -56.86
C GLU A 449 -14.69 25.64 -55.90
N SER A 450 -13.38 25.93 -55.82
CA SER A 450 -12.71 26.95 -55.01
C SER A 450 -12.94 28.38 -55.49
N THR A 451 -12.76 29.35 -54.60
CA THR A 451 -12.21 30.67 -54.99
C THR A 451 -11.52 31.35 -53.81
N THR A 452 -10.22 31.61 -53.97
CA THR A 452 -9.43 32.58 -53.19
C THR A 452 -9.40 33.91 -53.96
N PRO A 453 -9.26 35.06 -53.29
CA PRO A 453 -8.08 35.87 -53.62
C PRO A 453 -7.36 36.53 -52.44
N LEU A 454 -6.11 36.84 -52.75
CA LEU A 454 -4.96 37.34 -51.98
C LEU A 454 -5.08 38.84 -51.59
N GLY A 455 -4.47 39.27 -50.48
CA GLY A 455 -4.16 40.69 -50.21
C GLY A 455 -3.73 40.99 -48.77
N ALA A 456 -2.44 41.29 -48.56
CA ALA A 456 -1.76 41.43 -47.28
C ALA A 456 -1.75 42.87 -46.71
N ALA A 457 -1.69 43.01 -45.37
CA ALA A 457 -0.89 44.01 -44.63
C ALA A 457 -0.85 43.73 -43.11
N THR A 458 0.38 43.60 -42.58
CA THR A 458 0.88 43.59 -41.19
C THR A 458 0.48 44.86 -40.40
N SER A 459 0.17 44.94 -39.09
CA SER A 459 0.66 44.37 -37.79
C SER A 459 -0.35 44.74 -36.66
N PRO A 460 -0.10 44.51 -35.34
CA PRO A 460 0.28 43.31 -34.57
C PRO A 460 -0.88 42.82 -33.65
N PRO A 461 -0.93 41.55 -33.17
CA PRO A 461 -2.03 41.11 -32.33
C PRO A 461 -1.79 41.42 -30.84
N ASN A 462 -2.86 41.90 -30.22
CA ASN A 462 -3.04 42.05 -28.79
C ASN A 462 -2.76 40.75 -28.03
N LEU A 463 -2.05 40.91 -26.93
CA LEU A 463 -1.77 39.92 -25.90
C LEU A 463 -3.05 39.68 -25.09
N LEU A 464 -3.69 38.53 -25.30
CA LEU A 464 -4.56 37.82 -24.36
C LEU A 464 -5.10 36.58 -25.08
N HIS A 465 -4.33 35.49 -25.06
CA HIS A 465 -4.85 34.18 -25.38
C HIS A 465 -4.49 33.20 -24.26
N THR A 466 -5.55 32.85 -23.53
CA THR A 466 -5.80 31.66 -22.75
C THR A 466 -4.88 30.50 -23.13
N GLU A 467 -3.78 30.34 -22.38
CA GLU A 467 -2.97 29.13 -22.50
C GLU A 467 -3.69 27.98 -21.83
N ARG A 468 -4.14 27.09 -22.72
CA ARG A 468 -4.57 25.72 -22.52
C ARG A 468 -3.63 25.00 -21.56
N ARG A 469 -4.14 24.67 -20.37
CA ARG A 469 -3.51 23.82 -19.37
C ARG A 469 -3.59 22.37 -19.84
N GLU A 470 -2.79 21.99 -20.83
CA GLU A 470 -2.63 20.61 -21.27
C GLU A 470 -1.14 20.23 -21.17
N ASP A 471 -0.89 19.12 -20.50
CA ASP A 471 0.35 18.33 -20.42
C ASP A 471 1.52 18.90 -19.60
N MET A 472 1.45 18.73 -18.28
CA MET A 472 2.64 18.68 -17.43
C MET A 472 3.21 17.26 -17.41
N PRO A 473 4.43 17.01 -17.91
CA PRO A 473 5.02 15.67 -17.92
C PRO A 473 5.28 15.17 -16.50
N THR A 474 5.21 13.85 -16.26
CA THR A 474 5.43 13.23 -14.95
C THR A 474 6.78 13.63 -14.33
N GLU A 475 7.80 13.88 -15.16
CA GLU A 475 9.09 14.41 -14.72
C GLU A 475 8.99 15.83 -14.14
N GLU A 476 8.19 16.71 -14.74
CA GLU A 476 7.93 18.04 -14.17
C GLU A 476 7.08 17.95 -12.90
N LEU A 477 6.12 17.03 -12.85
CA LEU A 477 5.36 16.79 -11.62
C LEU A 477 6.29 16.28 -10.50
N LEU A 478 7.17 15.31 -10.79
CA LEU A 478 8.17 14.82 -9.83
C LEU A 478 9.15 15.92 -9.43
N LYS A 479 9.56 16.76 -10.36
CA LYS A 479 10.42 17.91 -10.09
C LYS A 479 9.72 18.95 -9.21
N LEU A 480 8.43 19.22 -9.44
CA LEU A 480 7.63 20.13 -8.61
C LEU A 480 7.35 19.54 -7.23
N LEU A 481 7.09 18.24 -7.13
CA LEU A 481 6.97 17.52 -5.86
C LEU A 481 8.28 17.62 -5.07
N ASN A 482 9.40 17.31 -5.71
CA ASN A 482 10.71 17.35 -5.08
C ASN A 482 11.10 18.77 -4.67
N GLN A 483 10.85 19.78 -5.51
CA GLN A 483 11.10 21.18 -5.17
C GLN A 483 10.25 21.66 -3.98
N ARG A 484 8.97 21.25 -3.89
CA ARG A 484 8.08 21.68 -2.81
C ARG A 484 8.32 20.97 -1.49
N LEU A 485 8.62 19.66 -1.53
CA LEU A 485 8.95 18.89 -0.32
C LEU A 485 10.29 19.33 0.31
N LEU A 486 11.24 19.78 -0.50
CA LEU A 486 12.53 20.29 -0.02
C LEU A 486 12.46 21.74 0.51
N LEU A 487 11.46 22.53 0.11
CA LEU A 487 11.32 23.94 0.48
C LEU A 487 10.77 24.17 1.91
N GLY A 488 10.36 23.11 2.62
CA GLY A 488 9.86 23.17 4.00
C GLY A 488 10.93 23.37 5.10
N ARG A 489 12.21 23.43 4.74
CA ARG A 489 13.32 23.80 5.64
C ARG A 489 14.40 24.46 4.78
N TRP A 490 15.12 25.44 5.35
CA TRP A 490 16.30 26.10 4.76
C TRP A 490 16.10 27.38 3.94
N ASN A 491 15.35 28.36 4.43
CA ASN A 491 15.59 29.76 4.04
C ASN A 491 15.73 30.73 5.23
N ASP A 492 15.74 30.25 6.48
CA ASP A 492 16.07 31.06 7.65
C ASP A 492 17.02 30.27 8.54
N LEU A 493 18.33 30.33 8.24
CA LEU A 493 19.47 30.11 9.15
C LEU A 493 20.75 30.06 8.31
N ASP A 494 21.11 31.19 7.72
CA ASP A 494 22.52 31.48 7.47
C ASP A 494 23.12 31.99 8.81
N ASP A 495 24.28 31.44 9.17
CA ASP A 495 25.16 31.80 10.29
C ASP A 495 24.84 31.31 11.71
N GLU A 496 24.76 29.98 11.92
CA GLU A 496 25.16 29.42 13.23
C GLU A 496 26.12 28.23 13.04
N LEU A 497 27.41 28.49 13.20
CA LEU A 497 28.45 27.46 13.26
C LEU A 497 28.17 26.52 14.46
N PRO A 498 28.41 25.21 14.31
CA PRO A 498 28.21 24.26 15.40
C PRO A 498 29.17 24.57 16.57
N PRO A 499 28.75 24.35 17.84
CA PRO A 499 29.59 24.60 18.99
C PRO A 499 30.82 23.68 18.99
N GLU A 500 31.99 24.26 19.21
CA GLU A 500 33.24 23.53 19.45
C GLU A 500 33.12 22.69 20.72
N TYR A 501 33.40 21.39 20.59
CA TYR A 501 33.52 20.48 21.72
C TYR A 501 35.00 20.38 22.11
N ASP A 502 35.32 20.89 23.31
CA ASP A 502 36.62 20.71 23.94
C ASP A 502 36.85 19.21 24.22
N GLU A 503 37.86 18.61 23.58
CA GLU A 503 38.30 17.26 23.90
C GLU A 503 38.97 17.25 25.28
N GLY A 504 38.24 16.69 26.25
CA GLY A 504 38.71 16.51 27.62
C GLY A 504 40.03 15.76 27.68
N ARG A 505 41.06 16.48 28.09
CA ARG A 505 42.41 16.00 28.42
C ARG A 505 42.34 14.99 29.57
N SER A 506 42.84 13.79 29.32
CA SER A 506 43.04 12.75 30.33
C SER A 506 44.19 13.10 31.29
N THR A 507 43.92 13.00 32.59
CA THR A 507 44.90 12.78 33.66
C THR A 507 44.41 11.67 34.57
#